data_AF-A0A929M788-F1
#
_entry.id   AF-A0A929M788-F1
#
_cell.length_a   1.000
_cell.length_b   1.000
_cell.length_c   1.000
_cell.angle_alpha   90.00
_cell.angle_beta   90.00
_cell.angle_gamma   90.00
#
_symmetry.space_group_name_H-M   'P 1'
#
loop_
_entity.id
_entity.type
_entity.pdbx_description
1 polymer ?
#
loop_
_entity_poly.entity_id
_entity_poly.type
_entity_poly.pdbx_seq_one_letter_code
_entity_poly.pdbx_strand_id
1 'polypeptide(L)'
;MKFQVDFYDAIAYGEISEDLARYKKEFDLAKIPPMQRRRLSSAAKCAFSLLSGFEMIDMPVIFSSYEGEINRCFELETALAKAEPVSPTSFSLSVHNAISSLLSIEAKNHNEILAISSFSPVEDALQAAFLRLNDGYEKVLILAYHESISQ
;
A
#
# COMPACT_ATOMS: atom_id res chain seq x y z
N MET A 1 -12.18 -24.47 7.10
CA MET A 1 -11.68 -23.22 7.73
C MET A 1 -12.81 -22.20 7.73
N LYS A 2 -12.99 -21.43 8.82
CA LYS A 2 -14.01 -20.37 8.87
C LYS A 2 -13.29 -19.04 8.64
N PHE A 3 -13.50 -18.41 7.48
CA PHE A 3 -12.93 -17.10 7.17
C PHE A 3 -13.57 -16.06 8.10
N GLN A 4 -12.74 -15.23 8.73
CA GLN A 4 -13.18 -14.17 9.63
C GLN A 4 -12.29 -12.94 9.43
N VAL A 5 -12.91 -11.76 9.47
CA VAL A 5 -12.20 -10.48 9.48
C VAL A 5 -12.01 -10.07 10.94
N ASP A 6 -10.77 -10.15 11.42
CA ASP A 6 -10.41 -9.75 12.80
C ASP A 6 -10.37 -8.24 12.97
N PHE A 7 -9.98 -7.52 11.90
CA PHE A 7 -9.80 -6.07 11.90
C PHE A 7 -10.06 -5.51 10.50
N TYR A 8 -10.66 -4.32 10.45
CA TYR A 8 -10.83 -3.54 9.23
C TYR A 8 -10.77 -2.05 9.57
N ASP A 9 -9.95 -1.30 8.85
CA ASP A 9 -9.95 0.16 8.84
C ASP A 9 -9.58 0.66 7.44
N ALA A 10 -9.93 1.91 7.16
CA ALA A 10 -9.63 2.57 5.90
C ALA A 10 -9.28 4.05 6.12
N ILE A 11 -8.47 4.58 5.21
CA ILE A 11 -8.15 6.00 5.11
C ILE A 11 -8.48 6.46 3.69
N ALA A 12 -9.23 7.54 3.60
CA ALA A 12 -9.47 8.29 2.38
C ALA A 12 -8.82 9.67 2.52
N TYR A 13 -8.27 10.21 1.43
CA TYR A 13 -7.58 11.50 1.40
C TYR A 13 -7.93 12.28 0.13
N GLY A 14 -7.67 13.59 0.15
CA GLY A 14 -7.97 14.48 -0.98
C GLY A 14 -9.47 14.78 -1.13
N GLU A 15 -9.89 14.93 -2.39
CA GLU A 15 -11.28 15.04 -2.78
C GLU A 15 -11.92 13.65 -2.80
N ILE A 16 -12.99 13.48 -2.02
CA ILE A 16 -13.62 12.17 -1.80
C ILE A 16 -15.13 12.31 -1.86
N SER A 17 -15.81 11.24 -2.24
CA SER A 17 -17.28 11.18 -2.23
C SER A 17 -17.83 11.18 -0.80
N GLU A 18 -19.12 11.51 -0.66
CA GLU A 18 -19.83 11.45 0.63
C GLU A 18 -19.76 10.06 1.27
N ASP A 19 -19.81 9.00 0.47
CA ASP A 19 -19.74 7.60 0.94
C ASP A 19 -18.43 7.28 1.68
N LEU A 20 -17.35 7.99 1.34
CA LEU A 20 -16.02 7.83 1.92
C LEU A 20 -15.71 8.88 2.99
N ALA A 21 -16.61 9.83 3.25
CA ALA A 21 -16.37 10.94 4.17
C ALA A 21 -15.95 10.50 5.57
N ARG A 22 -16.53 9.40 6.08
CA ARG A 22 -16.18 8.79 7.38
C ARG A 22 -14.75 8.25 7.46
N TYR A 23 -14.11 7.98 6.33
CA TYR A 23 -12.74 7.50 6.25
C TYR A 23 -11.74 8.63 6.00
N LYS A 24 -12.20 9.88 5.87
CA LYS A 24 -11.30 11.03 5.74
C LYS A 24 -10.51 11.23 7.03
N LYS A 25 -9.20 11.01 6.98
CA LYS A 25 -8.31 11.14 8.13
C LYS A 25 -7.00 11.79 7.71
N GLU A 26 -6.36 12.50 8.63
CA GLU A 26 -4.98 12.94 8.44
C GLU A 26 -4.02 11.75 8.60
N PHE A 27 -2.85 11.84 7.95
CA PHE A 27 -1.85 10.78 8.05
C PHE A 27 -1.10 10.85 9.37
N ASP A 28 -1.23 9.82 10.21
CA ASP A 28 -0.36 9.64 11.37
C ASP A 28 0.92 8.91 10.95
N LEU A 29 1.99 9.69 10.80
CA LEU A 29 3.32 9.19 10.43
C LEU A 29 4.35 9.48 11.52
N ALA A 30 3.93 9.70 12.76
CA ALA A 30 4.83 10.11 13.84
C ALA A 30 5.98 9.12 14.05
N LYS A 31 5.72 7.82 13.84
CA LYS A 31 6.69 6.73 13.98
C LYS A 31 7.68 6.62 12.81
N ILE A 32 7.43 7.28 11.67
CA ILE A 32 8.27 7.19 10.48
C ILE A 32 9.29 8.34 10.45
N PRO A 33 10.60 8.06 10.32
CA PRO A 33 11.63 9.08 10.19
C PRO A 33 11.36 10.12 9.08
N PRO A 34 11.67 11.42 9.29
CA PRO A 34 11.33 12.49 8.34
C PRO A 34 11.82 12.26 6.91
N MET A 35 13.01 11.67 6.72
CA MET A 35 13.55 11.39 5.39
C MET A 35 12.78 10.28 4.66
N GLN A 36 12.35 9.23 5.36
CA GLN A 36 11.49 8.20 4.77
C GLN A 36 10.14 8.80 4.41
N ARG A 37 9.52 9.61 5.31
CA ARG A 37 8.23 10.26 5.05
C ARG A 37 8.18 11.07 3.75
N ARG A 38 9.27 11.75 3.40
CA ARG A 38 9.38 12.54 2.16
C ARG A 38 9.41 11.70 0.88
N ARG A 39 9.74 10.41 0.98
CA ARG A 39 9.83 9.48 -0.16
C ARG A 39 8.53 8.72 -0.41
N LEU A 40 7.58 8.77 0.53
CA LEU A 40 6.30 8.06 0.43
C LEU A 40 5.32 8.78 -0.49
N SER A 41 4.65 8.02 -1.36
CA SER A 41 3.42 8.45 -2.05
C SER A 41 2.28 8.65 -1.04
N SER A 42 1.16 9.26 -1.45
CA SER A 42 0.01 9.42 -0.55
C SER A 42 -0.63 8.07 -0.20
N ALA A 43 -0.70 7.14 -1.16
CA ALA A 43 -1.08 5.75 -0.92
C ALA A 43 -0.18 5.07 0.13
N ALA A 44 1.15 5.23 0.00
CA ALA A 44 2.08 4.68 0.98
C ALA A 44 1.87 5.31 2.37
N LYS A 45 1.65 6.63 2.47
CA LYS A 45 1.34 7.30 3.74
C LYS A 45 0.06 6.76 4.38
N CYS A 46 -0.97 6.44 3.59
CA CYS A 46 -2.18 5.79 4.09
C CYS A 46 -1.86 4.41 4.69
N ALA A 47 -1.11 3.58 3.97
CA ALA A 47 -0.71 2.25 4.44
C ALA A 47 0.09 2.33 5.75
N PHE A 48 1.08 3.21 5.84
CA PHE A 48 1.84 3.42 7.07
C PHE A 48 1.00 3.96 8.22
N SER A 49 0.06 4.86 7.94
CA SER A 49 -0.83 5.42 8.96
C SER A 49 -1.85 4.40 9.47
N LEU A 50 -2.42 3.55 8.61
CA LEU A 50 -3.32 2.46 9.02
C LEU A 50 -2.63 1.47 9.96
N LEU A 51 -1.33 1.28 9.77
CA LEU A 51 -0.54 0.35 10.56
C LEU A 51 0.11 0.96 11.79
N SER A 52 -0.04 2.27 12.02
CA SER A 52 0.58 2.92 13.18
C SER A 52 0.07 2.36 14.51
N GLY A 53 -1.15 1.80 14.54
CA GLY A 53 -1.76 1.15 15.69
C GLY A 53 -1.32 -0.29 15.95
N PHE A 54 -0.62 -0.94 15.00
CA PHE A 54 -0.12 -2.30 15.20
C PHE A 54 1.18 -2.27 16.01
N GLU A 55 1.25 -3.07 17.09
CA GLU A 55 2.48 -3.24 17.86
C GLU A 55 3.53 -4.05 17.09
N MET A 56 3.07 -5.05 16.34
CA MET A 56 3.89 -5.92 15.51
C MET A 56 3.08 -6.45 14.33
N ILE A 57 3.73 -6.59 13.17
CA ILE A 57 3.17 -7.25 11.99
C ILE A 57 4.04 -8.48 11.73
N ASP A 58 3.58 -9.64 12.20
CA ASP A 58 4.25 -10.93 12.02
C ASP A 58 3.29 -11.92 11.33
N MET A 59 2.98 -11.63 10.07
CA MET A 59 2.09 -12.42 9.22
C MET A 59 2.33 -12.10 7.74
N PRO A 60 1.90 -12.97 6.81
CA PRO A 60 1.93 -12.65 5.38
C PRO A 60 1.14 -11.39 5.07
N VAL A 61 1.64 -10.60 4.12
CA VAL A 61 0.97 -9.37 3.68
C VAL A 61 0.66 -9.44 2.19
N ILE A 62 -0.59 -9.18 1.85
CA ILE A 62 -1.06 -9.11 0.47
C ILE A 62 -1.37 -7.65 0.17
N PHE A 63 -0.59 -7.07 -0.73
CA PHE A 63 -0.87 -5.77 -1.31
C PHE A 63 -1.62 -5.95 -2.60
N SER A 64 -2.65 -5.13 -2.80
CA SER A 64 -3.46 -5.19 -4.00
C SER A 64 -3.88 -3.81 -4.47
N SER A 65 -3.68 -3.52 -5.74
CA SER A 65 -4.06 -2.26 -6.36
C SER A 65 -4.16 -2.42 -7.85
N TYR A 66 -5.12 -1.78 -8.50
CA TYR A 66 -5.22 -1.79 -9.95
C TYR A 66 -4.01 -1.10 -10.59
N GLU A 67 -3.72 0.14 -10.18
CA GLU A 67 -2.77 1.04 -10.84
C GLU A 67 -1.39 1.13 -10.16
N GLY A 68 -1.28 0.72 -8.89
CA GLY A 68 0.00 0.77 -8.20
C GLY A 68 0.50 2.21 -7.96
N GLU A 69 1.77 2.47 -8.27
CA GLU A 69 2.41 3.80 -8.17
C GLU A 69 2.31 4.59 -9.50
N ILE A 70 1.11 4.61 -10.10
CA ILE A 70 0.91 5.16 -11.47
C ILE A 70 1.30 6.63 -11.61
N ASN A 71 1.02 7.46 -10.60
CA ASN A 71 1.39 8.88 -10.62
C ASN A 71 2.90 9.05 -10.69
N ARG A 72 3.65 8.21 -9.97
CA ARG A 72 5.11 8.20 -10.03
C ARG A 72 5.63 7.76 -11.39
N CYS A 73 5.02 6.75 -12.01
CA CYS A 73 5.34 6.36 -13.38
C CYS A 73 5.13 7.53 -14.36
N PHE A 74 4.03 8.27 -14.24
CA PHE A 74 3.76 9.43 -15.08
C PHE A 74 4.76 10.58 -14.87
N GLU A 75 5.16 10.87 -13.63
CA GLU A 75 6.21 11.85 -13.34
C GLU A 75 7.54 11.46 -14.01
N LEU A 76 7.90 10.18 -13.94
CA LEU A 76 9.12 9.64 -14.56
C LEU A 76 9.09 9.76 -16.09
N GLU A 77 7.99 9.33 -16.72
CA GLU A 77 7.80 9.44 -18.17
C GLU A 77 7.79 10.90 -18.65
N THR A 78 7.19 11.81 -17.85
CA THR A 78 7.19 13.24 -18.15
C THR A 78 8.60 13.82 -18.12
N ALA A 79 9.43 13.45 -17.14
CA ALA A 79 10.82 13.86 -17.07
C ALA A 79 11.62 13.33 -18.28
N LEU A 80 11.43 12.06 -18.64
CA LEU A 80 12.06 11.46 -19.83
C LEU A 80 11.66 12.20 -21.11
N ALA A 81 10.37 12.50 -21.29
CA ALA A 81 9.88 13.23 -22.46
C ALA A 81 10.47 14.64 -22.58
N LYS A 82 10.81 15.29 -21.46
CA LYS A 82 11.48 16.60 -21.40
C LYS A 82 13.01 16.52 -21.45
N ALA A 83 13.58 15.32 -21.58
CA ALA A 83 15.02 15.07 -21.46
C ALA A 83 15.61 15.56 -20.11
N GLU A 84 14.82 15.53 -19.06
CA GLU A 84 15.22 15.83 -17.69
C GLU A 84 15.81 14.58 -17.01
N PRO A 85 16.74 14.75 -16.05
CA PRO A 85 17.31 13.63 -15.33
C PRO A 85 16.26 12.93 -14.45
N VAL A 86 16.17 11.60 -14.59
CA VAL A 86 15.31 10.75 -13.76
C VAL A 86 15.96 10.47 -12.40
N SER A 87 15.19 10.62 -11.32
CA SER A 87 15.64 10.26 -9.97
C SER A 87 15.71 8.73 -9.80
N PRO A 88 16.89 8.15 -9.47
CA PRO A 88 17.00 6.72 -9.21
C PRO A 88 16.10 6.24 -8.07
N THR A 89 15.92 7.09 -7.05
CA THR A 89 15.00 6.80 -5.95
C THR A 89 13.54 6.75 -6.39
N SER A 90 13.13 7.68 -7.26
CA SER A 90 11.75 7.70 -7.77
C SER A 90 11.49 6.45 -8.64
N PHE A 91 12.45 6.10 -9.50
CA PHE A 91 12.38 4.87 -10.29
C PHE A 91 12.32 3.60 -9.43
N SER A 92 13.15 3.47 -8.40
CA SER A 92 13.08 2.32 -7.48
C SER A 92 11.74 2.22 -6.74
N LEU A 93 11.01 3.33 -6.58
CA LEU A 93 9.74 3.37 -5.89
C LEU A 93 8.52 3.39 -6.84
N SER A 94 8.73 3.25 -8.16
CA SER A 94 7.63 3.21 -9.14
C SER A 94 7.10 1.81 -9.42
N VAL A 95 7.77 0.78 -8.91
CA VAL A 95 7.32 -0.62 -9.01
C VAL A 95 6.10 -0.85 -8.11
N HIS A 96 5.17 -1.71 -8.55
CA HIS A 96 3.91 -1.98 -7.84
C HIS A 96 4.12 -2.47 -6.40
N ASN A 97 5.15 -3.26 -6.17
CA ASN A 97 5.51 -3.79 -4.85
C ASN A 97 6.34 -2.81 -3.98
N ALA A 98 6.51 -1.54 -4.38
CA ALA A 98 7.33 -0.59 -3.62
C ALA A 98 6.77 -0.34 -2.22
N ILE A 99 5.46 -0.09 -2.10
CA ILE A 99 4.80 0.19 -0.82
C ILE A 99 4.94 -1.01 0.12
N SER A 100 4.71 -2.22 -0.40
CA SER A 100 4.76 -3.45 0.37
C SER A 100 6.16 -3.76 0.89
N SER A 101 7.17 -3.54 0.04
CA SER A 101 8.57 -3.70 0.40
C SER A 101 8.99 -2.70 1.48
N LEU A 102 8.63 -1.42 1.34
CA LEU A 102 8.92 -0.39 2.34
C LEU A 102 8.31 -0.73 3.70
N LEU A 103 7.09 -1.22 3.68
CA LEU A 103 6.32 -1.54 4.88
C LEU A 103 6.86 -2.76 5.62
N SER A 104 7.25 -3.81 4.89
CA SER A 104 7.94 -4.96 5.49
C SER A 104 9.28 -4.57 6.12
N ILE A 105 10.07 -3.72 5.45
CA ILE A 105 11.34 -3.23 5.98
C ILE A 105 11.12 -2.48 7.30
N GLU A 106 10.16 -1.55 7.33
CA GLU A 106 9.89 -0.75 8.53
C GLU A 106 9.30 -1.60 9.66
N ALA A 107 8.35 -2.48 9.36
CA ALA A 107 7.72 -3.36 10.34
C ALA A 107 8.63 -4.51 10.78
N LYS A 108 9.80 -4.68 10.14
CA LYS A 108 10.70 -5.84 10.29
C LYS A 108 9.97 -7.17 10.10
N ASN A 109 9.01 -7.18 9.18
CA ASN A 109 8.21 -8.36 8.87
C ASN A 109 8.96 -9.23 7.85
N HIS A 110 9.39 -10.42 8.27
CA HIS A 110 10.12 -11.38 7.43
C HIS A 110 9.21 -12.43 6.76
N ASN A 111 7.89 -12.31 6.93
CA ASN A 111 6.92 -13.18 6.25
C ASN A 111 6.80 -12.83 4.76
N GLU A 112 6.11 -13.71 4.01
CA GLU A 112 5.86 -13.52 2.59
C GLU A 112 5.09 -12.22 2.31
N ILE A 113 5.47 -11.55 1.23
CA ILE A 113 4.77 -10.39 0.67
C ILE A 113 4.30 -10.76 -0.73
N LEU A 114 2.99 -10.62 -0.96
CA LEU A 114 2.40 -10.75 -2.28
C LEU A 114 1.92 -9.38 -2.76
N ALA A 115 2.20 -9.04 -4.01
CA ALA A 115 1.72 -7.82 -4.64
C ALA A 115 0.90 -8.17 -5.88
N ILE A 116 -0.37 -7.79 -5.91
CA ILE A 116 -1.36 -8.13 -6.94
C ILE A 116 -1.82 -6.87 -7.66
N SER A 117 -1.75 -6.88 -8.98
CA SER A 117 -2.48 -5.92 -9.82
C SER A 117 -3.71 -6.57 -10.41
N SER A 118 -4.89 -5.98 -10.14
CA SER A 118 -6.18 -6.50 -10.60
C SER A 118 -7.24 -5.40 -10.69
N PHE A 119 -8.19 -5.57 -11.60
CA PHE A 119 -9.40 -4.75 -11.69
C PHE A 119 -10.34 -4.92 -10.48
N SER A 120 -10.26 -6.05 -9.80
CA SER A 120 -11.01 -6.38 -8.58
C SER A 120 -10.02 -6.62 -7.43
N PRO A 121 -9.31 -5.57 -6.98
CA PRO A 121 -8.15 -5.72 -6.13
C PRO A 121 -8.48 -6.35 -4.77
N VAL A 122 -9.66 -6.06 -4.21
CA VAL A 122 -10.06 -6.61 -2.91
C VAL A 122 -10.42 -8.08 -3.03
N GLU A 123 -11.18 -8.46 -4.06
CA GLU A 123 -11.64 -9.82 -4.30
C GLU A 123 -10.49 -10.78 -4.56
N ASP A 124 -9.51 -10.37 -5.37
CA ASP A 124 -8.33 -11.18 -5.65
C ASP A 124 -7.38 -11.25 -4.45
N ALA A 125 -7.29 -10.18 -3.66
CA ALA A 125 -6.55 -10.21 -2.40
C ALA A 125 -7.18 -11.17 -1.38
N LEU A 126 -8.52 -11.23 -1.31
CA LEU A 126 -9.25 -12.16 -0.45
C LEU A 126 -9.02 -13.62 -0.88
N GLN A 127 -9.00 -13.90 -2.19
CA GLN A 127 -8.67 -15.22 -2.71
C GLN A 127 -7.24 -15.63 -2.34
N ALA A 128 -6.27 -14.73 -2.54
CA ALA A 128 -4.89 -14.98 -2.17
C ALA A 128 -4.73 -15.17 -0.64
N ALA A 129 -5.46 -14.42 0.17
CA ALA A 129 -5.45 -14.57 1.62
C ALA A 129 -6.01 -15.92 2.04
N PHE A 130 -7.09 -16.38 1.40
CA PHE A 130 -7.66 -17.69 1.65
C PHE A 130 -6.64 -18.81 1.37
N LEU A 131 -5.86 -18.70 0.29
CA LEU A 131 -4.80 -19.66 -0.02
C LEU A 131 -3.72 -19.68 1.07
N ARG A 132 -3.25 -18.51 1.52
CA ARG A 132 -2.26 -18.41 2.61
C ARG A 132 -2.76 -18.99 3.92
N LEU A 133 -4.01 -18.72 4.28
CA LEU A 133 -4.60 -19.34 5.47
C LEU A 133 -4.68 -20.87 5.34
N ASN A 134 -4.97 -21.39 4.14
CA ASN A 134 -4.96 -22.83 3.86
C ASN A 134 -3.54 -23.45 3.86
N ASP A 135 -2.51 -22.65 3.60
CA ASP A 135 -1.10 -23.05 3.73
C ASP A 135 -0.63 -23.15 5.20
N GLY A 136 -1.49 -22.79 6.17
CA GLY A 136 -1.26 -22.96 7.61
C GLY A 136 -0.95 -21.66 8.38
N TYR A 137 -1.00 -20.50 7.72
CA TYR A 137 -0.87 -19.22 8.41
C TYR A 137 -2.13 -18.92 9.24
N GLU A 138 -1.96 -18.45 10.47
CA GLU A 138 -3.10 -18.12 11.34
C GLU A 138 -3.82 -16.83 10.91
N LYS A 139 -3.07 -15.86 10.39
CA LYS A 139 -3.54 -14.54 9.99
C LYS A 139 -2.86 -14.09 8.72
N VAL A 140 -3.54 -13.23 7.96
CA VAL A 140 -3.01 -12.60 6.76
C VAL A 140 -3.48 -11.14 6.75
N LEU A 141 -2.57 -10.22 6.47
CA LEU A 141 -2.89 -8.80 6.33
C LEU A 141 -3.14 -8.47 4.87
N ILE A 142 -4.27 -7.84 4.56
CA ILE A 142 -4.56 -7.31 3.22
C ILE A 142 -4.46 -5.79 3.26
N LEU A 143 -3.71 -5.23 2.32
CA LEU A 143 -3.62 -3.79 2.06
C LEU A 143 -4.03 -3.52 0.62
N ALA A 144 -5.30 -3.16 0.45
CA ALA A 144 -5.86 -2.74 -0.83
C ALA A 144 -5.85 -1.21 -0.93
N TYR A 145 -5.46 -0.67 -2.07
CA TYR A 145 -5.48 0.77 -2.29
C TYR A 145 -5.74 1.17 -3.73
N HIS A 146 -6.24 2.38 -3.88
CA HIS A 146 -6.38 3.09 -5.14
C HIS A 146 -5.92 4.53 -4.92
N GLU A 147 -5.24 5.09 -5.91
CA GLU A 147 -4.88 6.50 -5.95
C GLU A 147 -5.33 7.06 -7.30
N SER A 148 -6.08 8.16 -7.26
CA SER A 148 -6.51 8.83 -8.48
C SER A 148 -5.30 9.32 -9.28
N ILE A 149 -5.40 9.24 -10.60
CA ILE A 149 -4.40 9.80 -11.51
C ILE A 149 -4.42 11.33 -11.38
N SER A 150 -3.26 11.93 -11.11
CA SER A 150 -3.11 13.36 -10.81
C SER A 150 -2.65 14.21 -12.00
N GLN A 151 -3.01 13.83 -13.23
CA GLN A 151 -2.65 14.56 -14.47
C GLN A 151 -3.63 15.67 -14.83
#